data_AF-A0A2A5SRH8-F1
#
_entry.id   AF-A0A2A5SRH8-F1
#
_cell.length_a   1.000
_cell.length_b   1.000
_cell.length_c   1.000
_cell.angle_alpha   90.00
_cell.angle_beta   90.00
_cell.angle_gamma   90.00
#
_symmetry.space_group_name_H-M   'P 1'
#
loop_
_entity.id
_entity.type
_entity.pdbx_description
1 polymer ?
#
loop_
_entity_poly.entity_id
_entity_poly.type
_entity_poly.pdbx_seq_one_letter_code
_entity_poly.pdbx_strand_id
1 'polypeptide(L)'
;MHLFKGELFVLQFENLYKISQENAALQSSPENLGSKNGKLIYENKEIDIPKEVEMVEFLIKFDEKGENSSLQKIKVYLPYEKKTILYQMEMGSGKYKKKIN
;
A
#
# COMPACT_ATOMS: atom_id res chain seq x y z
N MET A 1 12.00 15.79 14.80
CA MET A 1 10.80 14.92 14.86
C MET A 1 10.23 14.58 13.46
N HIS A 2 11.06 14.55 12.40
CA HIS A 2 10.62 14.23 11.02
C HIS A 2 10.87 12.76 10.62
N LEU A 3 11.90 12.12 11.18
CA LEU A 3 12.32 10.74 10.87
C LEU A 3 11.21 9.70 11.09
N PHE A 4 10.42 9.85 12.17
CA PHE A 4 9.36 8.89 12.52
C PHE A 4 8.17 8.89 11.56
N LYS A 5 7.96 9.96 10.78
CA LYS A 5 6.76 10.08 9.92
C LYS A 5 6.80 9.12 8.73
N GLY A 6 7.99 8.91 8.14
CA GLY A 6 8.15 8.00 7.02
C GLY A 6 7.92 6.54 7.41
N GLU A 7 8.51 6.11 8.53
CA GLU A 7 8.30 4.75 9.05
C GLU A 7 6.85 4.52 9.50
N LEU A 8 6.22 5.53 10.14
CA LEU A 8 4.81 5.44 10.53
C LEU A 8 3.90 5.34 9.30
N PHE A 9 4.19 6.06 8.23
CA PHE A 9 3.45 5.94 6.97
C PHE A 9 3.60 4.56 6.34
N VAL A 10 4.79 3.96 6.40
CA VAL A 10 4.99 2.57 5.92
C VAL A 10 4.09 1.61 6.69
N LEU A 11 4.03 1.72 8.02
CA LEU A 11 3.11 0.90 8.84
C LEU A 11 1.64 1.19 8.51
N GLN A 12 1.29 2.46 8.29
CA GLN A 12 -0.06 2.85 7.90
C GLN A 12 -0.46 2.25 6.55
N PHE A 13 0.44 2.26 5.57
CA PHE A 13 0.23 1.61 4.27
C PHE A 13 -0.01 0.11 4.43
N GLU A 14 0.83 -0.60 5.20
CA GLU A 14 0.69 -2.04 5.43
C GLU A 14 -0.64 -2.38 6.14
N ASN A 15 -1.05 -1.54 7.09
CA ASN A 15 -2.32 -1.68 7.78
C ASN A 15 -3.51 -1.43 6.84
N LEU A 16 -3.45 -0.39 6.00
CA LEU A 16 -4.50 -0.10 5.03
C LEU A 16 -4.61 -1.18 3.96
N TYR A 17 -3.49 -1.76 3.53
CA TYR A 17 -3.50 -2.93 2.68
C TYR A 17 -4.33 -4.06 3.31
N LYS A 18 -4.03 -4.42 4.56
CA LYS A 18 -4.78 -5.46 5.28
C LYS A 18 -6.26 -5.12 5.45
N ILE A 19 -6.57 -3.88 5.83
CA ILE A 19 -7.95 -3.41 6.01
C ILE A 19 -8.74 -3.48 4.69
N SER A 20 -8.16 -3.02 3.57
CA SER A 20 -8.82 -3.09 2.26
C SER A 20 -9.14 -4.52 1.86
N GLN A 21 -8.30 -5.50 2.20
CA GLN A 21 -8.58 -6.91 1.95
C GLN A 21 -9.71 -7.45 2.81
N GLU A 22 -9.68 -7.16 4.11
CA GLU A 22 -10.72 -7.57 5.05
C GLU A 22 -12.07 -6.98 4.63
N ASN A 23 -12.10 -5.72 4.21
CA ASN A 23 -13.32 -5.06 3.76
C ASN A 23 -13.84 -5.65 2.46
N ALA A 24 -12.97 -5.97 1.49
CA ALA A 24 -13.38 -6.62 0.26
C ALA A 24 -14.05 -7.97 0.53
N ALA A 25 -13.44 -8.78 1.41
CA ALA A 25 -13.96 -10.09 1.79
C ALA A 25 -15.27 -10.00 2.60
N LEU A 26 -15.33 -9.13 3.62
CA LEU A 26 -16.49 -8.96 4.48
C LEU A 26 -17.70 -8.43 3.73
N GLN A 27 -17.48 -7.53 2.76
CA GLN A 27 -18.54 -6.94 1.96
C GLN A 27 -18.85 -7.76 0.70
N SER A 28 -18.03 -8.78 0.39
CA SER A 28 -18.09 -9.54 -0.86
C SER A 28 -18.12 -8.62 -2.08
N SER A 29 -17.31 -7.56 -2.05
CA SER A 29 -17.24 -6.52 -3.08
C SER A 29 -15.79 -6.17 -3.36
N PRO A 30 -15.39 -5.95 -4.63
CA PRO A 30 -14.03 -5.53 -4.94
C PRO A 30 -13.67 -4.20 -4.26
N GLU A 31 -12.43 -4.10 -3.79
CA GLU A 31 -11.86 -2.89 -3.18
C GLU A 31 -10.57 -2.49 -3.86
N ASN A 32 -10.21 -1.22 -3.71
CA ASN A 32 -8.97 -0.67 -4.27
C ASN A 32 -8.13 0.01 -3.20
N LEU A 33 -6.81 -0.19 -3.30
CA LEU A 33 -5.81 0.62 -2.61
C LEU A 33 -4.84 1.16 -3.66
N GLY A 34 -4.71 2.47 -3.76
CA GLY A 34 -3.87 3.10 -4.76
C GLY A 34 -3.07 4.28 -4.25
N SER A 35 -2.03 4.65 -4.98
CA SER A 35 -1.34 5.92 -4.81
C SER A 35 -1.50 6.74 -6.08
N LYS A 36 -1.90 8.01 -5.95
CA LYS A 36 -2.04 8.95 -7.06
C LYS A 36 -1.87 10.38 -6.57
N ASN A 37 -1.16 11.22 -7.32
CA ASN A 37 -1.00 12.65 -7.00
C ASN A 37 -0.48 12.92 -5.57
N GLY A 38 0.44 12.10 -5.06
CA GLY A 38 0.98 12.26 -3.70
C GLY A 38 0.01 11.87 -2.58
N LYS A 39 -1.04 11.10 -2.89
CA LYS A 39 -2.01 10.62 -1.92
C LYS A 39 -2.18 9.12 -2.00
N LEU A 40 -2.41 8.49 -0.84
CA LEU A 40 -2.90 7.13 -0.74
C LEU A 40 -4.43 7.15 -0.72
N ILE A 41 -5.06 6.35 -1.57
CA ILE A 41 -6.49 6.32 -1.81
C ILE A 41 -7.02 4.93 -1.42
N TYR A 42 -8.02 4.90 -0.55
CA TYR A 42 -8.67 3.67 -0.06
C TYR A 42 -10.12 4.00 0.30
N GLU A 43 -11.11 3.13 0.01
CA GLU A 43 -12.52 3.35 0.41
C GLU A 43 -13.10 4.76 0.16
N ASN A 44 -12.78 5.39 -0.97
CA ASN A 44 -13.14 6.80 -1.27
C ASN A 44 -12.59 7.85 -0.28
N LYS A 45 -11.62 7.49 0.54
CA LYS A 45 -10.83 8.36 1.42
C LYS A 45 -9.46 8.57 0.82
N GLU A 46 -8.84 9.68 1.20
CA GLU A 46 -7.49 10.03 0.77
C GLU A 46 -6.64 10.40 1.98
N ILE A 47 -5.38 9.98 1.98
CA ILE A 47 -4.37 10.33 2.98
C ILE A 47 -3.16 10.90 2.25
N ASP A 48 -2.65 12.04 2.71
CA ASP A 48 -1.45 12.62 2.14
C ASP A 48 -0.23 11.74 2.41
N ILE A 49 0.57 11.51 1.37
CA ILE A 49 1.87 10.87 1.50
C ILE A 49 2.80 11.92 2.11
N PRO A 50 3.43 11.65 3.26
CA PRO A 50 4.29 12.63 3.91
C PRO A 50 5.51 12.91 3.03
N LYS A 51 6.02 14.16 3.08
CA LYS A 51 7.19 14.60 2.31
C LYS A 51 8.46 13.77 2.53
N GLU A 52 8.52 13.04 3.64
CA GLU A 52 9.60 12.11 3.98
C GLU A 52 9.53 10.77 3.24
N VAL A 53 8.50 10.55 2.40
CA VAL A 53 8.26 9.32 1.65
C VAL A 53 8.11 9.64 0.16
N GLU A 54 8.88 8.93 -0.66
CA GLU A 54 8.67 8.88 -2.10
C GLU A 54 8.00 7.55 -2.45
N MET A 55 6.79 7.62 -3.01
CA MET A 55 6.01 6.45 -3.39
C MET A 55 5.46 6.66 -4.80
N VAL A 56 5.73 5.71 -5.68
CA VAL A 56 5.24 5.74 -7.07
C VAL A 56 3.72 5.52 -7.12
N GLU A 57 3.08 5.99 -8.18
CA GLU A 57 1.66 5.70 -8.40
C GLU A 57 1.43 4.20 -8.63
N PHE A 58 0.35 3.67 -8.08
CA PHE A 58 -0.06 2.27 -8.25
C PHE A 58 -1.57 2.12 -7.99
N LEU A 59 -2.12 0.96 -8.35
CA LEU A 59 -3.52 0.62 -8.06
C LEU A 59 -3.64 -0.88 -7.79
N ILE A 60 -3.64 -1.29 -6.53
CA ILE A 60 -3.97 -2.65 -6.12
C ILE A 60 -5.48 -2.83 -6.19
N LYS A 61 -5.91 -3.93 -6.82
CA LYS A 61 -7.30 -4.36 -6.84
C LYS A 61 -7.41 -5.63 -6.02
N PHE A 62 -8.33 -5.62 -5.06
CA PHE A 62 -8.73 -6.79 -4.30
C PHE A 62 -10.05 -7.31 -4.86
N ASP A 63 -10.15 -8.62 -5.06
CA ASP A 63 -11.41 -9.24 -5.44
C ASP A 63 -12.34 -9.41 -4.22
N GLU A 64 -13.53 -9.95 -4.45
CA GLU A 64 -14.56 -10.22 -3.43
C GLU A 64 -14.11 -11.19 -2.32
N LYS A 65 -12.95 -11.84 -2.45
CA LYS A 65 -12.33 -12.69 -1.41
C LYS A 65 -11.19 -11.96 -0.67
N GLY A 66 -10.89 -10.72 -1.02
CA GLY A 66 -9.76 -9.96 -0.49
C GLY A 66 -8.40 -10.37 -1.08
N GLU A 67 -8.40 -11.10 -2.20
CA GLU A 67 -7.18 -11.53 -2.88
C GLU A 67 -6.72 -10.50 -3.92
N ASN A 68 -5.41 -10.39 -4.12
CA ASN A 68 -4.85 -9.55 -5.16
C ASN A 68 -5.27 -10.06 -6.53
N SER A 69 -5.93 -9.21 -7.30
CA SER A 69 -6.34 -9.54 -8.68
C SER A 69 -5.22 -9.34 -9.71
N SER A 70 -4.02 -8.90 -9.30
CA SER A 70 -2.88 -8.65 -10.21
C SER A 70 -1.51 -8.79 -9.54
N LEU A 71 -0.49 -9.12 -10.35
CA LEU A 71 0.91 -9.04 -9.94
C LEU A 71 1.38 -7.59 -10.07
N GLN A 72 1.61 -6.93 -8.93
CA GLN A 72 2.13 -5.57 -8.88
C GLN A 72 3.34 -5.46 -7.95
N LYS A 73 4.21 -4.49 -8.27
CA LYS A 73 5.36 -4.13 -7.45
C LYS A 73 5.20 -2.68 -7.00
N ILE A 74 5.29 -2.45 -5.71
CA ILE A 74 5.22 -1.12 -5.10
C ILE A 74 6.59 -0.81 -4.52
N LYS A 75 7.09 0.38 -4.83
CA LYS A 75 8.36 0.89 -4.33
C LYS A 75 8.08 2.08 -3.43
N VAL A 76 8.56 2.00 -2.20
CA VAL A 76 8.57 3.09 -1.21
C VAL A 76 10.02 3.44 -0.93
N TYR A 77 10.38 4.70 -1.06
CA TYR A 77 11.71 5.19 -0.76
C TYR A 77 11.63 6.17 0.40
N LEU A 78 12.53 6.00 1.38
CA LEU A 78 12.71 6.84 2.54
C LEU A 78 14.05 7.57 2.38
N PRO A 79 14.07 8.81 1.85
CA PRO A 79 15.32 9.48 1.45
C PRO A 79 16.29 9.71 2.62
N TYR A 80 15.74 9.97 3.80
CA TYR A 80 16.52 10.24 5.02
C TYR A 80 17.31 9.03 5.53
N GLU A 81 16.82 7.82 5.25
CA GLU A 81 17.50 6.55 5.56
C GLU A 81 18.22 5.95 4.34
N LYS A 82 18.08 6.58 3.16
CA LYS A 82 18.45 6.00 1.86
C LYS A 82 17.92 4.58 1.66
N LYS A 83 16.75 4.29 2.22
CA LYS A 83 16.16 2.95 2.30
C LYS A 83 15.06 2.77 1.29
N THR A 84 15.09 1.65 0.58
CA THR A 84 14.04 1.26 -0.37
C THR A 84 13.30 0.05 0.16
N ILE A 85 11.98 0.17 0.26
CA ILE A 85 11.09 -0.94 0.59
C ILE A 85 10.34 -1.34 -0.67
N LEU A 86 10.45 -2.62 -1.03
CA LEU A 86 9.79 -3.21 -2.18
C LEU A 86 8.73 -4.19 -1.70
N TYR A 87 7.52 -4.00 -2.21
CA TYR A 87 6.41 -4.92 -2.01
C TYR A 87 6.08 -5.58 -3.34
N GLN A 88 6.03 -6.91 -3.38
CA GLN A 88 5.62 -7.67 -4.55
C GLN A 88 4.35 -8.46 -4.20
N MET A 89 3.23 -8.05 -4.78
CA MET A 89 1.93 -8.71 -4.61
C MET A 89 1.95 -10.09 -5.27
N GLU A 90 1.30 -11.05 -4.63
CA GLU A 90 1.10 -12.41 -5.15
C GLU A 90 -0.34 -12.53 -5.64
N MET A 91 -0.52 -12.67 -6.96
CA MET A 91 -1.85 -12.76 -7.59
C MET A 91 -2.60 -14.03 -7.16
N GLY A 92 -3.92 -13.91 -6.98
CA GLY A 92 -4.77 -15.00 -6.48
C GLY A 92 -4.48 -15.34 -5.02
N SER A 93 -3.88 -14.39 -4.29
CA SER A 93 -3.71 -14.47 -2.86
C SER A 93 -3.78 -13.07 -2.27
N GLY A 94 -4.03 -12.98 -0.97
CA GLY A 94 -3.92 -11.73 -0.25
C GLY A 94 -2.48 -11.29 0.11
N LYS A 95 -1.45 -12.04 -0.30
CA LYS A 95 -0.11 -11.87 0.26
C LYS A 95 0.77 -10.96 -0.60
N TYR A 96 1.81 -10.42 0.03
CA TYR A 96 2.93 -9.81 -0.65
C TYR A 96 4.25 -10.26 -0.04
N LYS A 97 5.32 -10.19 -0.84
CA LYS A 97 6.71 -10.29 -0.35
C LYS A 97 7.25 -8.89 -0.10
N LYS A 98 7.83 -8.66 1.08
CA LYS A 98 8.53 -7.42 1.45
C LYS A 98 10.03 -7.61 1.37
N LYS A 99 10.75 -6.71 0.71
CA LYS A 99 12.21 -6.63 0.71
C LYS A 99 12.64 -5.22 1.09
N ILE A 100 13.62 -5.10 1.97
CA ILE A 100 14.25 -3.84 2.35
C ILE A 100 15.66 -3.86 1.79
N ASN A 101 16.01 -2.83 1.02
CA ASN A 101 17.37 -2.60 0.49
C ASN A 101 17.90 -1.24 0.97
#